data_AF-X0UBS9-F1
#
_entry.id   AF-X0UBS9-F1
#
_cell.length_a   1.000
_cell.length_b   1.000
_cell.length_c   1.000
_cell.angle_alpha   90.00
_cell.angle_beta   90.00
_cell.angle_gamma   90.00
#
_symmetry.space_group_name_H-M   'P 1'
#
loop_
_entity.id
_entity.type
_entity.pdbx_description
1 polymer ?
#
loop_
_entity_poly.entity_id
_entity_poly.type
_entity_poly.pdbx_seq_one_letter_code
_entity_poly.pdbx_strand_id
1 'polypeptide(L)'
;MRRQLEAIYGRKTAEVERRLPLWTGALDAFAQAFSPDAEVLLARAPGRINLLGMHIDHRGGAVNAMAVGDTILAAQPRGDDRVVLRNTDARYPPREFSIREGRHAGGIDDWDAWTLARYAERAAAGMQADWSNYARAAVLY
;
A
#
# COMPACT_ATOMS: atom_id res chain seq x y z
N MET A 1 -3.96 -21.48 -4.30
CA MET A 1 -3.01 -20.61 -3.54
C MET A 1 -1.62 -21.22 -3.34
N ARG A 2 -1.47 -22.41 -2.75
CA ARG A 2 -0.15 -23.01 -2.42
C ARG A 2 0.89 -22.98 -3.56
N ARG A 3 0.53 -23.45 -4.77
CA ARG A 3 1.45 -23.43 -5.94
C ARG A 3 1.99 -22.03 -6.27
N GLN A 4 1.18 -20.99 -6.12
CA GLN A 4 1.64 -19.61 -6.36
C GLN A 4 2.59 -19.14 -5.25
N LEU A 5 2.33 -19.51 -3.99
CA LEU A 5 3.25 -19.19 -2.89
C LEU A 5 4.58 -19.93 -3.02
N GLU A 6 4.58 -21.18 -3.51
CA GLU A 6 5.81 -21.92 -3.82
C GLU A 6 6.63 -21.26 -4.93
N ALA A 7 5.99 -20.59 -5.89
CA ALA A 7 6.68 -19.82 -6.91
C ALA A 7 7.32 -18.54 -6.35
N ILE A 8 6.71 -17.92 -5.34
CA ILE A 8 7.20 -16.67 -4.73
C ILE A 8 8.27 -16.94 -3.66
N TYR A 9 8.04 -17.91 -2.78
CA TYR A 9 8.86 -18.16 -1.60
C TYR A 9 9.74 -19.42 -1.73
N GLY A 10 9.64 -20.12 -2.85
CA GLY A 10 10.32 -21.39 -3.09
C GLY A 10 9.57 -22.59 -2.53
N ARG A 11 10.08 -23.78 -2.86
CA ARG A 11 9.43 -25.07 -2.55
C ARG A 11 9.64 -25.56 -1.11
N LYS A 12 10.23 -24.74 -0.24
CA LYS A 12 10.42 -25.10 1.17
C LYS A 12 9.08 -24.97 1.88
N THR A 13 8.46 -26.11 2.21
CA THR A 13 7.13 -26.17 2.85
C THR A 13 6.99 -25.24 4.06
N ALA A 14 7.98 -25.22 4.95
CA ALA A 14 7.95 -24.36 6.13
C ALA A 14 7.88 -22.85 5.82
N GLU A 15 8.50 -22.39 4.72
CA GLU A 15 8.41 -20.98 4.34
C GLU A 15 7.02 -20.64 3.81
N VAL A 16 6.45 -21.50 2.97
CA VAL A 16 5.11 -21.32 2.42
C VAL A 16 4.07 -21.33 3.55
N GLU A 17 4.18 -22.26 4.48
CA GLU A 17 3.29 -22.35 5.65
C GLU A 17 3.40 -21.13 6.56
N ARG A 18 4.61 -20.58 6.73
CA ARG A 18 4.80 -19.34 7.49
C ARG A 18 4.13 -18.14 6.84
N ARG A 19 4.07 -18.09 5.51
CA ARG A 19 3.49 -16.95 4.77
C ARG A 19 1.99 -17.09 4.54
N LEU A 20 1.48 -18.33 4.49
CA LEU A 20 0.09 -18.62 4.17
C LEU A 20 -0.93 -17.79 5.00
N PRO A 21 -0.78 -17.63 6.33
CA PRO A 21 -1.73 -16.86 7.14
C PRO A 21 -1.86 -15.38 6.72
N LEU A 22 -0.79 -14.78 6.20
CA LEU A 22 -0.82 -13.39 5.73
C LEU A 22 -1.73 -13.23 4.51
N TRP A 23 -1.67 -14.18 3.59
CA TRP A 23 -2.49 -14.17 2.37
C TRP A 23 -3.94 -14.54 2.65
N THR A 24 -4.18 -15.59 3.44
CA THR A 24 -5.55 -15.95 3.83
C THR A 24 -6.17 -14.85 4.68
N GLY A 25 -5.42 -14.27 5.62
CA GLY A 25 -5.91 -13.18 6.47
C GLY A 25 -6.33 -11.94 5.67
N ALA A 26 -5.62 -11.60 4.61
CA ALA A 26 -6.02 -10.52 3.70
C ALA A 26 -7.32 -10.82 2.95
N LEU A 27 -7.49 -12.06 2.48
CA LEU A 27 -8.72 -12.52 1.82
C LEU A 27 -9.90 -12.56 2.79
N ASP A 28 -9.71 -13.12 3.97
CA ASP A 28 -10.73 -13.22 5.01
C ASP A 28 -11.19 -11.83 5.45
N ALA A 29 -10.25 -10.91 5.67
CA ALA A 29 -10.56 -9.53 6.00
C ALA A 29 -11.31 -8.80 4.89
N PHE A 30 -10.96 -9.05 3.62
CA PHE A 30 -11.69 -8.50 2.48
C PHE A 30 -13.12 -9.05 2.42
N ALA A 31 -13.27 -10.38 2.53
CA ALA A 31 -14.55 -11.06 2.49
C ALA A 31 -15.49 -10.55 3.59
N GLN A 32 -14.98 -10.36 4.81
CA GLN A 32 -15.73 -9.82 5.94
C GLN A 32 -16.13 -8.35 5.75
N ALA A 33 -15.24 -7.53 5.18
CA ALA A 33 -15.47 -6.09 5.07
C ALA A 33 -16.31 -5.69 3.84
N PHE A 34 -16.34 -6.51 2.80
CA PHE A 34 -16.95 -6.17 1.51
C PHE A 34 -17.90 -7.27 1.02
N SER A 35 -17.36 -8.38 0.53
CA SER A 35 -18.16 -9.51 0.04
C SER A 35 -17.30 -10.77 -0.06
N PRO A 36 -17.79 -11.93 0.41
CA PRO A 36 -17.09 -13.20 0.27
C PRO A 36 -17.09 -13.74 -1.17
N ASP A 37 -18.01 -13.27 -2.02
CA ASP A 37 -18.17 -13.74 -3.40
C ASP A 37 -17.45 -12.84 -4.41
N ALA A 38 -16.74 -11.82 -3.92
CA ALA A 38 -16.00 -10.88 -4.76
C ALA A 38 -14.82 -11.58 -5.47
N GLU A 39 -14.72 -11.38 -6.78
CA GLU A 39 -13.48 -11.64 -7.50
C GLU A 39 -12.46 -10.54 -7.15
N VAL A 40 -11.37 -10.92 -6.48
CA VAL A 40 -10.36 -9.99 -5.98
C VAL A 40 -9.01 -10.21 -6.65
N LEU A 41 -8.33 -9.10 -6.94
CA LEU A 41 -6.91 -9.06 -7.23
C LEU A 41 -6.12 -9.11 -5.93
N LEU A 42 -5.10 -9.97 -5.87
CA LEU A 42 -4.10 -9.96 -4.81
C LEU A 42 -2.80 -9.34 -5.32
N ALA A 43 -2.38 -8.24 -4.69
CA ALA A 43 -1.09 -7.63 -4.91
C ALA A 43 -0.19 -7.81 -3.68
N ARG A 44 1.10 -8.04 -3.92
CA ARG A 44 2.12 -8.22 -2.89
C ARG A 44 3.22 -7.19 -3.09
N ALA A 45 3.61 -6.53 -2.01
CA ALA A 45 4.82 -5.70 -1.97
C ALA A 45 5.66 -6.07 -0.73
N PRO A 46 6.94 -6.45 -0.87
CA PRO A 46 7.82 -6.63 0.26
C PRO A 46 8.27 -5.27 0.81
N GLY A 47 8.57 -5.23 2.12
CA GLY A 47 9.36 -4.16 2.71
C GLY A 47 10.83 -4.29 2.31
N ARG A 48 11.68 -3.37 2.76
CA ARG A 48 13.13 -3.40 2.48
C ARG A 48 13.97 -2.86 3.62
N ILE A 49 15.09 -3.53 3.89
CA ILE A 49 16.18 -3.02 4.72
C ILE A 49 17.33 -2.56 3.84
N ASN A 50 18.10 -1.58 4.33
CA ASN A 50 19.37 -1.19 3.74
C ASN A 50 20.50 -1.67 4.65
N LEU A 51 21.34 -2.59 4.17
CA LEU A 51 22.48 -3.13 4.93
C LEU A 51 23.69 -2.20 4.87
N LEU A 52 23.89 -1.51 3.73
CA LEU A 52 25.01 -0.60 3.51
C LEU A 52 24.70 0.39 2.38
N GLY A 53 25.23 1.62 2.50
CA GLY A 53 25.03 2.67 1.51
C GLY A 53 23.83 3.56 1.86
N MET A 54 23.84 4.12 3.06
CA MET A 54 22.84 5.11 3.48
C MET A 54 23.11 6.46 2.82
N HIS A 55 22.08 7.11 2.30
CA HIS A 55 22.13 8.46 1.72
C HIS A 55 23.11 8.65 0.53
N ILE A 56 23.48 7.57 -0.18
CA ILE A 56 24.32 7.66 -1.39
C ILE A 56 23.54 7.36 -2.67
N ASP A 57 22.33 6.82 -2.55
CA ASP A 57 21.42 6.48 -3.66
C ASP A 57 21.09 7.69 -4.53
N HIS A 58 20.65 8.80 -3.91
CA HIS A 58 20.35 10.06 -4.60
C HIS A 58 21.62 10.78 -5.13
N ARG A 59 22.81 10.22 -4.88
CA ARG A 59 24.11 10.69 -5.40
C ARG A 59 24.71 9.74 -6.44
N GLY A 60 23.97 8.72 -6.89
CA GLY A 60 24.43 7.74 -7.86
C GLY A 60 25.31 6.62 -7.28
N GLY A 61 25.38 6.50 -5.95
CA GLY A 61 26.08 5.41 -5.27
C GLY A 61 25.27 4.11 -5.27
N ALA A 62 25.98 2.98 -5.27
CA ALA A 62 25.36 1.66 -5.13
C ALA A 62 24.93 1.38 -3.68
N VAL A 63 23.77 0.77 -3.50
CA VAL A 63 23.23 0.38 -2.18
C VAL A 63 23.12 -1.13 -2.04
N ASN A 64 23.24 -1.63 -0.81
CA ASN A 64 23.06 -3.04 -0.49
C ASN A 64 21.73 -3.24 0.25
N ALA A 65 20.62 -3.25 -0.50
CA ALA A 65 19.28 -3.43 0.04
C ALA A 65 18.79 -4.88 -0.08
N MET A 66 17.91 -5.28 0.84
CA MET A 66 17.29 -6.60 0.85
C MET A 66 15.79 -6.50 1.11
N ALA A 67 15.00 -7.25 0.36
CA ALA A 67 13.56 -7.38 0.57
C ALA A 67 13.27 -8.14 1.88
N VAL A 68 12.38 -7.61 2.71
CA VAL A 68 11.98 -8.21 3.99
C VAL A 68 10.49 -8.05 4.24
N GLY A 69 9.90 -9.07 4.86
CA GLY A 69 8.46 -9.08 5.14
C GLY A 69 7.62 -8.96 3.86
N ASP A 70 6.30 -8.92 4.04
CA ASP A 70 5.35 -8.74 2.95
C ASP A 70 4.15 -7.92 3.43
N THR A 71 3.60 -7.11 2.53
CA THR A 71 2.28 -6.52 2.63
C THR A 71 1.43 -7.07 1.48
N ILE A 72 0.22 -7.52 1.81
CA ILE A 72 -0.74 -8.06 0.85
C ILE A 72 -1.92 -7.10 0.77
N LEU A 73 -2.29 -6.73 -0.45
CA LEU A 73 -3.49 -5.96 -0.77
C LEU A 73 -4.46 -6.89 -1.52
N ALA A 74 -5.64 -7.08 -0.95
CA ALA A 74 -6.79 -7.62 -1.66
C ALA A 74 -7.65 -6.45 -2.16
N ALA A 75 -7.88 -6.38 -3.47
CA ALA A 75 -8.59 -5.27 -4.10
C ALA A 75 -9.58 -5.76 -5.15
N GLN A 76 -10.69 -5.06 -5.28
CA GLN A 76 -11.69 -5.28 -6.31
C GLN A 76 -12.00 -3.94 -6.99
N PRO A 77 -12.08 -3.88 -8.33
CA PRO A 77 -12.51 -2.67 -9.02
C PRO A 77 -13.96 -2.33 -8.64
N ARG A 78 -14.26 -1.04 -8.58
CA ARG A 78 -15.62 -0.53 -8.35
C ARG A 78 -16.11 0.20 -9.58
N GLY A 79 -17.43 0.22 -9.77
CA GLY A 79 -18.09 0.98 -10.83
C GLY A 79 -18.37 2.45 -10.47
N ASP A 80 -18.02 2.88 -9.25
CA ASP A 80 -18.18 4.24 -8.77
C ASP A 80 -16.84 4.96 -8.61
N ASP A 81 -16.88 6.23 -8.21
CA ASP A 81 -15.73 7.11 -8.06
C ASP A 81 -15.06 6.98 -6.68
N ARG A 82 -15.37 5.94 -5.90
CA ARG A 82 -14.93 5.83 -4.50
C ARG A 82 -13.81 4.81 -4.34
N VAL A 83 -12.83 5.18 -3.52
CA VAL A 83 -11.82 4.25 -3.00
C VAL A 83 -12.15 3.98 -1.53
N VAL A 84 -12.43 2.72 -1.20
CA VAL A 84 -12.76 2.29 0.16
C VAL A 84 -11.64 1.42 0.71
N LEU A 85 -11.07 1.82 1.82
CA LEU A 85 -9.91 1.17 2.42
C LEU A 85 -10.26 0.56 3.77
N ARG A 86 -9.73 -0.64 3.98
CA ARG A 86 -9.78 -1.38 5.25
C ARG A 86 -8.39 -1.92 5.52
N ASN A 87 -8.01 -1.95 6.79
CA ASN A 87 -6.74 -2.49 7.22
C ASN A 87 -7.02 -3.61 8.22
N THR A 88 -6.20 -4.67 8.20
CA THR A 88 -6.30 -5.78 9.16
C THR A 88 -5.86 -5.36 10.56
N ASP A 89 -5.12 -4.27 10.67
CA ASP A 89 -4.68 -3.70 11.94
C ASP A 89 -5.59 -2.52 12.35
N ALA A 90 -6.22 -2.66 13.51
CA ALA A 90 -7.19 -1.71 14.05
C ALA A 90 -6.61 -0.31 14.33
N ARG A 91 -5.27 -0.17 14.41
CA ARG A 91 -4.60 1.15 14.51
C ARG A 91 -4.82 2.00 13.27
N TYR A 92 -5.18 1.38 12.15
CA TYR A 92 -5.47 2.05 10.88
C TYR A 92 -6.97 1.97 10.58
N PRO A 93 -7.77 2.91 11.12
CA PRO A 93 -9.22 2.86 11.01
C PRO A 93 -9.71 2.95 9.55
N PRO A 94 -10.94 2.47 9.25
CA PRO A 94 -11.55 2.58 7.93
C PRO A 94 -11.44 3.97 7.29
N ARG A 95 -11.16 4.00 5.99
CA ARG A 95 -11.06 5.24 5.19
C ARG A 95 -11.78 5.11 3.87
N GLU A 96 -12.22 6.25 3.37
CA GLU A 96 -12.89 6.34 2.08
C GLU A 96 -12.69 7.73 1.46
N PHE A 97 -12.58 7.80 0.14
CA PHE A 97 -12.48 9.07 -0.59
C PHE A 97 -12.99 8.96 -2.03
N SER A 98 -13.37 10.10 -2.61
CA SER A 98 -13.69 10.25 -4.03
C SER A 98 -12.42 10.51 -4.84
N ILE A 99 -12.30 9.87 -6.00
CA ILE A 99 -11.21 10.09 -6.96
C ILE A 99 -11.40 11.44 -7.64
N ARG A 100 -12.63 11.77 -8.07
CA ARG A 100 -12.96 13.05 -8.69
C ARG A 100 -12.68 14.25 -7.79
N GLU A 101 -13.09 14.19 -6.53
CA GLU A 101 -12.87 15.29 -5.57
C GLU A 101 -11.40 15.41 -5.16
N GLY A 102 -10.69 14.28 -5.11
CA GLY A 102 -9.29 14.24 -4.68
C GLY A 102 -8.28 14.59 -5.77
N ARG A 103 -8.68 14.55 -7.04
CA ARG A 103 -7.80 14.80 -8.19
C ARG A 103 -7.36 16.25 -8.23
N HIS A 104 -6.06 16.45 -8.40
CA HIS A 104 -5.52 17.77 -8.71
C HIS A 104 -5.94 18.20 -10.12
N ALA A 105 -6.41 19.44 -10.26
CA ALA A 105 -6.73 20.01 -11.57
C ALA A 105 -5.43 20.40 -12.30
N GLY A 106 -5.07 19.65 -13.33
CA GLY A 106 -3.83 19.88 -14.09
C GLY A 106 -2.61 19.14 -13.55
N GLY A 107 -1.49 19.26 -14.27
CA GLY A 107 -0.21 18.67 -13.86
C GLY A 107 0.38 19.35 -12.62
N ILE A 108 1.30 18.66 -11.95
CA ILE A 108 2.10 19.21 -10.87
C ILE A 108 3.48 19.54 -11.45
N ASP A 109 3.75 20.83 -11.69
CA ASP A 109 4.99 21.29 -12.34
C ASP A 109 6.21 21.17 -11.42
N ASP A 110 6.06 21.52 -10.14
CA ASP A 110 7.08 21.38 -9.11
C ASP A 110 6.52 20.54 -7.95
N TRP A 111 6.93 19.27 -7.92
CA TRP A 111 6.45 18.30 -6.95
C TRP A 111 6.87 18.65 -5.52
N ASP A 112 8.09 19.14 -5.32
CA ASP A 112 8.62 19.42 -3.98
C ASP A 112 7.94 20.65 -3.38
N ALA A 113 7.82 21.74 -4.16
CA ALA A 113 7.10 22.93 -3.72
C ALA A 113 5.62 22.62 -3.43
N TRP A 114 4.97 21.84 -4.30
CA TRP A 114 3.57 21.48 -4.14
C TRP A 114 3.34 20.60 -2.91
N THR A 115 4.15 19.56 -2.69
CA THR A 115 4.01 18.66 -1.53
C THR A 115 4.27 19.40 -0.22
N LEU A 116 5.25 20.31 -0.18
CA LEU A 116 5.53 21.16 0.99
C LEU A 116 4.35 22.09 1.31
N ALA A 117 3.76 22.73 0.29
CA ALA A 117 2.59 23.59 0.47
C ALA A 117 1.38 22.80 1.01
N ARG A 118 1.10 21.61 0.45
CA ARG A 118 0.03 20.72 0.93
C ARG A 118 0.27 20.24 2.35
N TYR A 119 1.52 19.99 2.73
CA TYR A 119 1.87 19.65 4.11
C TYR A 119 1.60 20.83 5.06
N ALA A 120 2.02 22.04 4.70
CA ALA A 120 1.81 23.24 5.51
C ALA A 120 0.32 23.53 5.73
N GLU A 121 -0.52 23.38 4.70
CA GLU A 121 -1.98 23.54 4.83
C GLU A 121 -2.59 22.53 5.80
N ARG A 122 -2.21 21.25 5.70
CA ARG A 122 -2.69 20.19 6.60
C ARG A 122 -2.24 20.46 8.04
N ALA A 123 -0.98 20.87 8.22
CA ALA A 123 -0.45 21.22 9.52
C ALA A 123 -1.20 22.41 10.15
N ALA A 124 -1.47 23.47 9.37
CA ALA A 124 -2.24 24.63 9.82
C ALA A 124 -3.69 24.27 10.18
N ALA A 125 -4.28 23.30 9.49
CA ALA A 125 -5.60 22.75 9.80
C ALA A 125 -5.60 21.75 10.97
N GLY A 126 -4.45 21.50 11.62
CA GLY A 126 -4.33 20.52 12.71
C GLY A 126 -4.54 19.07 12.27
N MET A 127 -4.49 18.79 10.96
CA MET A 127 -4.70 17.45 10.43
C MET A 127 -3.44 16.61 10.66
N GLN A 128 -3.59 15.47 11.33
CA GLN A 128 -2.51 14.51 11.46
C GLN A 128 -2.30 13.73 10.16
N ALA A 129 -1.10 13.15 10.02
CA ALA A 129 -0.80 12.23 8.95
C ALA A 129 -1.78 11.04 8.99
N ASP A 130 -2.48 10.83 7.88
CA ASP A 130 -3.45 9.75 7.74
C ASP A 130 -2.86 8.61 6.90
N TRP A 131 -3.08 7.36 7.31
CA TRP A 131 -2.54 6.21 6.61
C TRP A 131 -3.14 6.04 5.20
N SER A 132 -4.34 6.56 4.93
CA SER A 132 -4.92 6.55 3.58
C SER A 132 -4.12 7.38 2.57
N ASN A 133 -3.21 8.25 3.03
CA ASN A 133 -2.35 9.02 2.15
C ASN A 133 -1.48 8.13 1.25
N TYR A 134 -1.11 6.90 1.68
CA TYR A 134 -0.42 5.95 0.81
C TYR A 134 -1.24 5.56 -0.41
N ALA A 135 -2.54 5.30 -0.23
CA ALA A 135 -3.44 4.96 -1.33
C ALA A 135 -3.82 6.19 -2.16
N ARG A 136 -4.07 7.34 -1.51
CA ARG A 136 -4.35 8.61 -2.18
C ARG A 136 -3.19 9.01 -3.09
N ALA A 137 -1.96 8.84 -2.64
CA ALA A 137 -0.78 9.19 -3.43
C ALA A 137 -0.69 8.39 -4.73
N ALA A 138 -1.11 7.13 -4.74
CA ALA A 138 -1.08 6.28 -5.92
C ALA A 138 -2.29 6.46 -6.86
N VAL A 139 -3.40 7.00 -6.37
CA VAL A 139 -4.67 7.11 -7.13
C VAL A 139 -4.94 8.54 -7.62
N LEU A 140 -4.52 9.56 -6.86
CA LEU A 140 -4.89 10.95 -7.11
C LEU A 140 -3.82 11.77 -7.84
N TYR A 141 -2.57 11.33 -7.83
CA TYR A 141 -1.41 12.00 -8.40
C TYR A 141 -0.63 11.01 -9.27
#